data_AF-A0A9E4V5S8-F1
#
_entry.id   AF-A0A9E4V5S8-F1
#
_cell.length_a   1.000
_cell.length_b   1.000
_cell.length_c   1.000
_cell.angle_alpha   90.00
_cell.angle_beta   90.00
_cell.angle_gamma   90.00
#
_symmetry.space_group_name_H-M   'P 1'
#
loop_
_entity.id
_entity.type
_entity.pdbx_description
1 polymer ?
#
loop_
_entity_poly.entity_id
_entity_poly.type
_entity_poly.pdbx_seq_one_letter_code
_entity_poly.pdbx_strand_id
1 'polypeptide(L)'
;PFEPLLGIQSCVTRTDSTGKEWGVNQRVSVEEALRLYTLNGAYASFEEDSKGSIETGKLADLVVLGSDPNKVDPLGIKDIAVERTIVGGETVYGG
;
A
#
# COMPACT_ATOMS: atom_id res chain seq x y z
N PRO A 1 -9.98 -10.28 -5.27
CA PRO A 1 -9.42 -8.91 -5.14
C PRO A 1 -7.98 -8.91 -5.64
N PHE A 2 -7.48 -7.79 -6.17
CA PHE A 2 -6.06 -7.66 -6.55
C PHE A 2 -5.23 -7.35 -5.29
N GLU A 3 -4.10 -8.03 -5.11
CA GLU A 3 -3.18 -7.84 -3.97
C GLU A 3 -2.68 -6.38 -3.89
N PRO A 4 -2.90 -5.62 -2.79
CA PRO A 4 -2.52 -4.21 -2.72
C PRO A 4 -1.03 -3.93 -2.97
N LEU A 5 -0.14 -4.78 -2.43
CA LEU A 5 1.30 -4.62 -2.62
C LEU A 5 1.74 -4.83 -4.08
N LEU A 6 1.06 -5.71 -4.83
CA LEU A 6 1.28 -5.85 -6.27
C LEU A 6 0.85 -4.59 -7.03
N GLY A 7 -0.23 -3.95 -6.59
CA GLY A 7 -0.67 -2.66 -7.12
C GLY A 7 0.35 -1.54 -6.87
N ILE A 8 0.85 -1.42 -5.64
CA ILE A 8 1.91 -0.48 -5.27
C ILE A 8 3.16 -0.73 -6.10
N GLN A 9 3.59 -1.99 -6.22
CA GLN A 9 4.70 -2.38 -7.09
C GLN A 9 4.47 -1.88 -8.53
N SER A 10 3.31 -2.14 -9.12
CA SER A 10 2.98 -1.72 -10.48
C SER A 10 2.97 -0.18 -10.64
N CYS A 11 2.56 0.58 -9.63
CA CYS A 11 2.70 2.04 -9.63
C CYS A 11 4.17 2.49 -9.71
N VAL A 12 5.05 1.84 -8.94
CA VAL A 12 6.47 2.21 -8.82
C VAL A 12 7.29 1.72 -10.02
N THR A 13 7.03 0.51 -10.51
CA THR A 13 7.80 -0.11 -11.59
C THR A 13 7.18 0.12 -12.95
N ARG A 14 5.87 0.40 -13.01
CA ARG A 14 5.08 0.42 -14.24
C ARG A 14 5.15 -0.90 -15.01
N THR A 15 5.27 -2.02 -14.30
CA THR A 15 5.26 -3.38 -14.87
C THR A 15 3.93 -4.09 -14.61
N ASP A 16 3.50 -4.93 -15.55
CA ASP A 16 2.41 -5.89 -15.33
C ASP A 16 2.92 -7.21 -14.71
N SER A 17 2.00 -8.16 -14.50
CA SER A 17 2.32 -9.47 -13.91
C SER A 17 3.25 -10.34 -14.75
N THR A 18 3.46 -10.01 -16.03
CA THR A 18 4.39 -10.70 -16.94
C THR A 18 5.76 -10.02 -17.00
N GLY A 19 5.93 -8.90 -16.30
CA GLY A 19 7.15 -8.08 -16.32
C GLY A 19 7.20 -7.08 -17.48
N LYS A 20 6.14 -6.95 -18.27
CA LYS A 20 6.09 -5.97 -19.36
C LYS A 20 5.90 -4.56 -18.79
N GLU A 21 6.70 -3.63 -19.29
CA GLU A 21 6.65 -2.22 -18.90
C GLU A 21 5.59 -1.43 -19.68
N TRP A 22 4.95 -0.47 -19.00
CA TRP A 22 3.85 0.35 -19.54
C TRP A 22 3.96 1.82 -19.11
N GLY A 23 4.36 2.71 -20.01
CA GLY A 23 4.41 4.14 -19.72
C GLY A 23 5.35 4.45 -18.55
N VAL A 24 6.60 4.00 -18.65
CA VAL A 24 7.62 4.11 -17.60
C VAL A 24 7.88 5.55 -17.13
N ASN A 25 7.55 6.54 -17.95
CA ASN A 25 7.59 7.96 -17.63
C ASN A 25 6.46 8.42 -16.70
N GLN A 26 5.56 7.52 -16.29
CA GLN A 26 4.48 7.74 -15.32
C GLN A 26 4.73 6.97 -14.02
N ARG A 27 5.96 6.49 -13.79
CA ARG A 27 6.36 5.92 -12.50
C ARG A 27 6.20 6.97 -11.41
N VAL A 28 5.71 6.52 -10.27
CA VAL A 28 5.64 7.32 -9.05
C VAL A 28 6.59 6.72 -8.01
N SER A 29 6.99 7.54 -7.04
CA SER A 29 7.73 7.07 -5.87
C SER A 29 6.89 6.10 -5.03
N VAL A 30 7.58 5.33 -4.18
CA VAL A 30 6.93 4.44 -3.19
C VAL A 30 6.00 5.24 -2.26
N GLU A 31 6.42 6.42 -1.83
CA GLU A 31 5.61 7.30 -0.97
C GLU A 31 4.32 7.76 -1.68
N GLU A 32 4.41 8.18 -2.94
CA GLU A 32 3.24 8.56 -3.73
C GLU A 32 2.29 7.36 -3.94
N ALA A 33 2.83 6.16 -4.20
CA ALA A 33 2.04 4.94 -4.34
C ALA A 33 1.32 4.56 -3.04
N LEU A 34 2.01 4.64 -1.89
CA LEU A 34 1.42 4.41 -0.57
C LEU A 34 0.30 5.42 -0.29
N ARG A 35 0.51 6.71 -0.59
CA ARG A 35 -0.52 7.75 -0.45
C ARG A 35 -1.73 7.49 -1.35
N LEU A 36 -1.49 7.01 -2.58
CA LEU A 36 -2.53 6.58 -3.52
C LEU A 36 -3.42 5.47 -2.92
N TYR A 37 -2.80 4.49 -2.28
CA TYR A 37 -3.46 3.32 -1.69
C TYR A 37 -4.04 3.55 -0.28
N THR A 38 -3.81 4.71 0.33
CA THR A 38 -4.26 5.02 1.68
C THR A 38 -5.09 6.30 1.67
N LEU A 39 -4.45 7.45 1.86
CA LEU A 39 -5.10 8.74 2.04
C LEU A 39 -5.94 9.15 0.83
N ASN A 40 -5.41 9.00 -0.39
CA ASN A 40 -6.14 9.41 -1.59
C ASN A 40 -7.33 8.47 -1.87
N GLY A 41 -7.21 7.19 -1.50
CA GLY A 41 -8.32 6.24 -1.56
C GLY A 41 -9.45 6.62 -0.58
N ALA A 42 -9.09 6.97 0.66
CA ALA A 42 -10.05 7.46 1.65
C ALA A 42 -10.70 8.79 1.23
N TYR A 43 -9.92 9.71 0.68
CA TYR A 43 -10.44 10.96 0.13
C TYR A 43 -11.43 10.73 -1.02
N ALA A 44 -11.11 9.83 -1.94
CA ALA A 44 -11.99 9.50 -3.07
C ALA A 44 -13.33 8.87 -2.62
N SER A 45 -13.39 8.29 -1.42
CA SER A 45 -14.61 7.75 -0.81
C SER A 45 -15.24 8.67 0.23
N PHE A 46 -14.74 9.89 0.44
CA PHE A 46 -15.20 10.84 1.47
C PHE A 46 -15.05 10.31 2.90
N GLU A 47 -14.02 9.51 3.15
CA GLU A 47 -13.71 8.87 4.44
C GLU A 47 -12.36 9.32 5.00
N GLU A 48 -11.75 10.37 4.45
CA GLU A 48 -10.45 10.91 4.89
C GLU A 48 -10.44 11.37 6.35
N ASP A 49 -11.58 11.78 6.89
CA ASP A 49 -11.73 12.19 8.29
C ASP A 49 -11.73 10.99 9.26
N SER A 50 -12.00 9.77 8.76
CA SER A 50 -12.10 8.57 9.59
C SER A 50 -11.00 7.55 9.34
N LYS A 51 -10.37 7.52 8.15
CA LYS A 51 -9.30 6.57 7.79
C LYS A 51 -8.30 7.13 6.78
N GLY A 52 -7.33 6.29 6.38
CA GLY A 52 -6.36 6.61 5.32
C GLY A 52 -5.04 7.23 5.79
N SER A 53 -4.90 7.54 7.09
CA SER A 53 -3.63 7.94 7.70
C SER A 53 -3.56 7.53 9.18
N ILE A 54 -2.34 7.51 9.74
CA ILE A 54 -2.10 7.17 11.15
C ILE A 54 -2.12 8.46 11.97
N GLU A 55 -3.30 8.85 12.44
CA GLU A 55 -3.54 10.07 13.19
C GLU A 55 -4.53 9.82 14.34
N THR A 56 -4.39 10.55 15.45
CA THR A 56 -5.31 10.47 16.58
C THR A 56 -6.73 10.83 16.13
N GLY A 57 -7.71 9.99 16.50
CA GLY A 57 -9.13 10.18 16.17
C GLY A 57 -9.62 9.38 14.97
N LYS A 58 -8.71 8.80 14.16
CA LYS A 58 -9.05 7.89 13.05
C LYS A 58 -9.18 6.44 13.52
N LEU A 59 -9.81 5.61 12.69
CA LEU A 59 -9.88 4.17 12.89
C LEU A 59 -8.48 3.57 12.96
N ALA A 60 -8.28 2.64 13.90
CA ALA A 60 -7.05 1.87 14.02
C ALA A 60 -7.00 0.72 13.00
N ASP A 61 -7.08 1.07 11.73
CA ASP A 61 -6.95 0.18 10.58
C ASP A 61 -5.51 0.26 10.06
N LEU A 62 -4.69 -0.74 10.40
CA LEU A 62 -3.25 -0.71 10.21
C LEU A 62 -2.72 -2.04 9.66
N VAL A 63 -1.63 -1.96 8.90
CA VAL A 63 -0.89 -3.13 8.42
C VAL A 63 0.56 -3.00 8.86
N VAL A 64 1.12 -4.07 9.44
CA VAL A 64 2.55 -4.18 9.74
C VAL A 64 3.21 -4.97 8.62
N LEU A 65 4.16 -4.35 7.94
CA LEU A 65 4.94 -4.95 6.87
C LEU A 65 6.29 -5.40 7.42
N GLY A 66 6.75 -6.60 7.03
CA GLY A 66 8.03 -7.15 7.50
C GLY A 66 9.27 -6.45 6.91
N SER A 67 9.08 -5.63 5.88
CA SER A 67 10.13 -4.81 5.27
C SER A 67 9.60 -3.43 4.91
N ASP A 68 10.49 -2.44 4.94
CA ASP A 68 10.21 -1.08 4.46
C ASP A 68 10.17 -1.07 2.91
N PRO A 69 9.03 -0.74 2.28
CA PRO A 69 8.91 -0.70 0.82
C PRO A 69 9.88 0.26 0.13
N ASN A 70 10.42 1.25 0.86
CA ASN A 70 11.41 2.19 0.32
C ASN A 70 12.83 1.62 0.28
N LYS A 71 13.08 0.47 0.93
CA LYS A 71 14.42 -0.12 1.11
C LYS A 71 14.60 -1.46 0.41
N VAL A 72 13.56 -1.97 -0.24
CA VAL A 72 13.62 -3.20 -1.02
C VAL A 72 13.79 -2.88 -2.51
N ASP A 73 14.12 -3.89 -3.32
CA ASP A 73 13.98 -3.78 -4.77
C ASP A 73 12.50 -3.48 -5.11
N PRO A 74 12.17 -2.45 -5.90
CA PRO A 74 10.81 -2.17 -6.33
C PRO A 74 10.06 -3.36 -6.91
N LEU A 75 10.75 -4.29 -7.60
CA LEU A 75 10.16 -5.51 -8.15
C LEU A 75 9.83 -6.59 -7.09
N GLY A 76 10.31 -6.40 -5.85
CA GLY A 76 10.05 -7.26 -4.70
C GLY A 76 9.02 -6.70 -3.71
N ILE A 77 8.44 -5.52 -3.95
CA ILE A 77 7.44 -4.90 -3.04
C ILE A 77 6.25 -5.84 -2.82
N LYS A 78 5.79 -6.54 -3.86
CA LYS A 78 4.66 -7.48 -3.78
C LYS A 78 4.94 -8.67 -2.84
N ASP A 79 6.21 -8.98 -2.60
CA ASP A 79 6.66 -10.13 -1.82
C ASP A 79 6.96 -9.77 -0.36
N ILE A 80 6.80 -8.50 0.02
CA ILE A 80 6.91 -8.07 1.41
C ILE A 80 5.83 -8.79 2.22
N ALA A 81 6.25 -9.52 3.25
CA ALA A 81 5.33 -10.20 4.15
C ALA A 81 4.46 -9.17 4.90
N VAL A 82 3.15 -9.41 4.93
CA VAL A 82 2.26 -8.79 5.90
C VAL A 82 2.41 -9.56 7.20
N GLU A 83 2.99 -8.95 8.23
CA GLU A 83 3.19 -9.58 9.53
C GLU A 83 1.93 -9.52 10.38
N ARG A 84 1.14 -8.46 10.20
CA ARG A 84 -0.10 -8.24 10.96
C ARG A 84 -1.06 -7.33 10.21
N THR A 85 -2.35 -7.62 10.33
CA THR A 85 -3.45 -6.73 9.94
C THR A 85 -4.31 -6.44 11.15
N ILE A 86 -4.54 -5.15 11.41
CA ILE A 86 -5.34 -4.63 12.50
C ILE A 86 -6.52 -3.88 11.88
N VAL A 87 -7.75 -4.17 12.32
CA VAL A 87 -8.97 -3.51 11.86
C VAL A 87 -9.75 -3.07 13.09
N GLY A 88 -10.05 -1.78 13.19
CA GLY A 88 -10.75 -1.20 14.34
C GLY A 88 -10.02 -1.40 15.67
N GLY A 89 -8.69 -1.57 15.64
CA GLY A 89 -7.88 -1.87 16.83
C GLY A 89 -7.73 -3.35 17.17
N GLU A 90 -8.46 -4.24 16.49
CA GLU A 90 -8.39 -5.68 16.70
C GLU A 90 -7.48 -6.34 15.66
N THR A 91 -6.61 -7.25 16.10
CA THR A 91 -5.78 -8.03 15.17
C THR A 91 -6.63 -9.09 14.49
N VAL A 92 -6.82 -8.96 13.17
CA VAL A 92 -7.63 -9.89 12.36
C VAL A 92 -6.77 -10.87 11.56
N TYR A 93 -5.47 -10.57 11.43
CA TYR A 93 -4.48 -11.45 10.82
C TYR A 93 -3.13 -11.22 11.51
N GLY A 94 -2.41 -12.31 11.77
CA GLY A 94 -1.06 -12.30 12.30
C GLY A 94 -0.40 -13.64 12.00
N GLY A 95 0.87 -13.61 11.60
CA GLY A 95 1.67 -14.81 11.34
C GLY A 95 1.84 -15.70 12.56
#